data_AF-A0A8J3Z8N6-F1
#
_entry.id   AF-A0A8J3Z8N6-F1
#
_cell.length_a   1.000
_cell.length_b   1.000
_cell.length_c   1.000
_cell.angle_alpha   90.00
_cell.angle_beta   90.00
_cell.angle_gamma   90.00
#
_symmetry.space_group_name_H-M   'P 1'
#
loop_
_entity.id
_entity.type
_entity.pdbx_description
1 polymer ?
#
loop_
_entity_poly.entity_id
_entity_poly.type
_entity_poly.pdbx_seq_one_letter_code
_entity_poly.pdbx_strand_id
1 'polypeptide(L)' 'MTENTRQTSDEAASAASEVLRDPKATEEEKQAAGSALSQTPSKVDPDE' A
#
# COMPACT_ATOMS: atom_id res chain seq x y z
N MET A 1 1.59 -15.69 -20.38
CA MET A 1 2.33 -15.28 -19.17
C MET A 1 2.07 -13.80 -19.01
N THR A 2 1.16 -13.40 -18.12
CA THR A 2 0.86 -11.98 -17.89
C THR A 2 1.71 -11.51 -16.71
N GLU A 3 2.94 -11.11 -17.01
CA GLU A 3 3.84 -10.48 -16.05
C GLU A 3 3.53 -8.98 -16.00
N ASN A 4 2.26 -8.63 -15.73
CA ASN A 4 1.86 -7.24 -15.55
C ASN A 4 2.18 -6.80 -14.12
N THR A 5 3.38 -6.25 -13.94
CA THR A 5 3.62 -4.95 -13.27
C THR A 5 2.91 -4.68 -11.92
N ARG A 6 2.74 -5.68 -11.06
CA ARG A 6 2.32 -5.47 -9.66
C ARG A 6 3.44 -4.97 -8.76
N GLN A 7 4.68 -4.90 -9.27
CA GLN A 7 5.84 -4.38 -8.54
C GLN A 7 5.57 -2.99 -7.93
N THR A 8 4.93 -2.10 -8.68
CA THR A 8 4.66 -0.73 -8.23
C THR A 8 3.65 -0.70 -7.07
N SER A 9 2.66 -1.60 -7.07
CA SER A 9 1.69 -1.70 -5.98
C SER A 9 2.30 -2.35 -4.73
N ASP A 10 3.18 -3.34 -4.89
CA ASP A 10 3.87 -4.01 -3.78
C ASP A 10 4.87 -3.09 -3.07
N GLU A 11 5.63 -2.31 -3.85
CA GLU A 11 6.59 -1.32 -3.32
C GLU A 11 5.88 -0.17 -2.60
N ALA A 12 4.78 0.35 -3.17
CA ALA A 12 3.94 1.35 -2.53
C ALA A 12 3.28 0.84 -1.24
N ALA A 13 2.80 -0.41 -1.25
CA ALA A 13 2.21 -1.03 -0.06
C ALA A 13 3.25 -1.29 1.04
N SER A 14 4.46 -1.69 0.66
CA SER A 14 5.57 -1.91 1.59
C SER A 14 6.02 -0.61 2.23
N ALA A 15 6.22 0.45 1.45
CA ALA A 15 6.58 1.78 1.95
C ALA A 15 5.50 2.35 2.88
N ALA A 16 4.22 2.23 2.50
CA ALA A 16 3.10 2.65 3.36
C ALA A 16 3.06 1.84 4.68
N SER A 17 3.34 0.54 4.63
CA SER A 17 3.40 -0.31 5.82
C SER A 17 4.58 0.04 6.74
N GLU A 18 5.72 0.45 6.18
CA GLU A 18 6.85 0.96 6.96
C GLU A 18 6.49 2.26 7.67
N VAL A 19 5.86 3.21 6.98
CA VAL A 19 5.42 4.49 7.57
C VAL A 19 4.42 4.27 8.70
N LEU A 20 3.48 3.33 8.55
CA LEU A 20 2.53 2.98 9.62
C LEU A 20 3.19 2.35 10.85
N ARG A 21 4.30 1.62 10.65
CA ARG A 21 5.06 0.96 11.72
C ARG A 21 6.11 1.86 12.35
N ASP A 22 6.49 2.94 11.68
CA ASP A 22 7.51 3.84 12.18
C ASP A 22 6.96 4.70 13.35
N PRO A 23 7.61 4.69 14.52
CA PRO A 23 7.15 5.44 15.69
C PRO A 23 7.45 6.94 15.59
N LYS A 24 8.27 7.38 14.63
CA LYS A 24 8.57 8.79 14.34
C LYS A 24 7.67 9.37 13.25
N ALA A 25 6.92 8.54 12.52
CA ALA A 25 5.94 8.99 11.54
C ALA A 25 4.81 9.78 12.22
N THR A 26 4.48 10.91 11.63
CA THR A 26 3.42 11.82 12.07
C THR A 26 2.03 11.26 11.72
N GLU A 27 1.01 11.81 12.37
CA GLU A 27 -0.37 11.38 12.15
C GLU A 27 -0.82 11.57 10.68
N GLU A 28 -0.38 12.66 10.05
CA GLU A 28 -0.62 12.95 8.63
C GLU A 28 0.05 11.92 7.71
N GLU A 29 1.31 11.55 7.98
CA GLU A 29 2.03 10.52 7.23
C GLU A 29 1.37 9.15 7.35
N LYS A 30 0.91 8.79 8.54
CA LYS A 30 0.16 7.54 8.76
C LYS A 30 -1.18 7.53 8.05
N GLN A 31 -1.86 8.67 8.00
CA GLN A 31 -3.13 8.80 7.29
C GLN A 31 -2.93 8.69 5.77
N ALA A 32 -1.90 9.35 5.23
CA ALA A 32 -1.53 9.25 3.83
C ALA A 32 -1.10 7.84 3.45
N ALA A 33 -0.30 7.17 4.30
CA ALA A 33 0.11 5.78 4.11
C ALA A 33 -1.10 4.82 4.17
N GLY A 34 -2.04 5.03 5.09
CA GLY A 34 -3.29 4.26 5.15
C GLY A 34 -4.12 4.42 3.87
N SER A 35 -4.31 5.64 3.37
CA SER A 35 -4.99 5.89 2.09
C SER A 35 -4.23 5.30 0.90
N ALA A 36 -2.90 5.31 0.91
CA ALA A 36 -2.10 4.66 -0.12
C ALA A 36 -2.28 3.15 -0.08
N LEU A 37 -2.28 2.53 1.11
CA LEU A 37 -2.51 1.09 1.29
C LEU A 37 -3.91 0.66 0.82
N SER A 38 -4.94 1.47 1.09
CA SER A 38 -6.30 1.23 0.58
C SER A 38 -6.44 1.40 -0.93
N GLN A 39 -5.57 2.21 -1.55
CA GLN A 39 -5.55 2.43 -3.00
C GLN A 39 -4.61 1.50 -3.74
N THR A 40 -3.60 0.94 -3.06
CA THR A 40 -2.90 -0.22 -3.60
C THR A 40 -3.96 -1.31 -3.73
N PRO A 41 -4.08 -1.95 -4.90
CA PRO A 41 -5.00 -3.06 -5.08
C PRO A 41 -4.53 -4.20 -4.17
N SER A 42 -4.98 -4.14 -2.91
CA SER A 42 -5.12 -5.30 -2.06
C SER A 42 -5.94 -6.24 -2.90
N LYS A 43 -5.43 -7.46 -3.10
CA LYS A 43 -6.07 -8.52 -3.85
C LYS A 43 -7.38 -8.97 -3.19
N VAL A 44 -8.33 -8.06 -3.04
CA VAL A 44 -9.75 -8.34 -3.15
C VAL A 44 -9.94 -8.36 -4.66
N ASP A 45 -9.77 -9.52 -5.27
CA ASP A 45 -10.50 -9.80 -6.48
C ASP A 45 -11.97 -9.92 -6.01
N PRO A 46 -12.87 -8.95 -6.28
CA PRO A 46 -14.28 -9.27 -6.36
C PRO A 46 -14.50 -9.97 -7.71
N ASP A 47 -14.16 -11.25 -7.79
CA ASP A 47 -14.81 -12.19 -8.71
C ASP A 47 -16.01 -12.69 -7.88
N GLU A 48 -17.21 -12.12 -7.98
CA GLU A 48 -18.20 -12.33 -9.05
C GLU A 48 -18.11 -13.71 -9.74
#